data_AF-A0A826HL30-F1
#
_entry.id   AF-A0A826HL30-F1
#
_cell.length_a   1.000
_cell.length_b   1.000
_cell.length_c   1.000
_cell.angle_alpha   90.00
_cell.angle_beta   90.00
_cell.angle_gamma   90.00
#
_symmetry.space_group_name_H-M   'P 1'
#
loop_
_entity.id
_entity.type
_entity.pdbx_description
1 polymer ?
#
loop_
_entity_poly.entity_id
_entity_poly.type
_entity_poly.pdbx_seq_one_letter_code
_entity_poly.pdbx_strand_id
1 'polypeptide(L)'
;MLELVGEFLLSFFIEPILDGVIAPLLAPTFKQESSLRTNSLRLGITLILNTVIAGGGGWLLFESATTSPVSGAAIIVGLSIFSLGFVLIVRAIIKYGAYIRELRHIRTAKRDAEKPYQEL
;
A
#
# COMPACT_ATOMS: atom_id res chain seq x y z
N MET A 1 -19.41 28.22 -10.00
CA MET A 1 -20.24 27.53 -8.98
C MET A 1 -20.54 26.08 -9.35
N LEU A 2 -20.97 25.76 -10.59
CA LEU A 2 -21.29 24.38 -10.97
C LEU A 2 -20.08 23.43 -10.98
N GLU A 3 -18.91 23.87 -11.47
CA GLU A 3 -17.66 23.09 -11.41
C GLU A 3 -17.22 22.81 -9.96
N LEU A 4 -17.27 23.81 -9.08
CA LEU A 4 -16.89 23.67 -7.68
C LEU A 4 -17.79 22.65 -6.94
N VAL A 5 -19.09 22.63 -7.25
CA VAL A 5 -20.04 21.64 -6.72
C VAL A 5 -19.76 20.25 -7.29
N GLY A 6 -19.42 20.16 -8.58
CA GLY A 6 -19.03 18.91 -9.23
C GLY A 6 -17.76 18.31 -8.62
N GLU A 7 -16.71 19.11 -8.44
CA GLU A 7 -15.45 18.71 -7.79
C GLU A 7 -15.66 18.28 -6.33
N PHE A 8 -16.49 19.01 -5.59
CA PHE A 8 -16.85 18.67 -4.21
C PHE A 8 -17.57 17.32 -4.13
N LEU A 9 -18.58 17.08 -4.97
CA LEU A 9 -19.28 15.80 -5.02
C LEU A 9 -18.33 14.66 -5.40
N LEU A 10 -17.41 14.92 -6.33
CA LEU A 10 -16.48 13.92 -6.82
C LEU A 10 -15.48 13.48 -5.74
N SER A 11 -14.90 14.42 -4.98
CA SER A 11 -14.07 14.11 -3.80
C SER A 11 -14.89 13.40 -2.71
N PHE A 12 -16.12 13.85 -2.44
CA PHE A 12 -17.00 13.27 -1.42
C PHE A 12 -17.33 11.79 -1.69
N PHE A 13 -17.46 11.37 -2.95
CA PHE A 13 -17.77 9.97 -3.29
C PHE A 13 -16.53 9.12 -3.57
N ILE A 14 -15.44 9.69 -4.08
CA ILE A 14 -14.23 8.94 -4.41
C ILE A 14 -13.50 8.46 -3.17
N GLU A 15 -13.31 9.33 -2.17
CA GLU A 15 -12.54 8.98 -0.97
C GLU A 15 -13.16 7.79 -0.20
N PRO A 16 -14.48 7.76 0.07
CA PRO A 16 -15.10 6.61 0.75
C PRO A 16 -14.99 5.30 -0.04
N ILE A 17 -15.03 5.35 -1.38
CA ILE A 17 -14.89 4.15 -2.22
C ILE A 17 -13.45 3.66 -2.17
N LEU A 18 -12.48 4.57 -2.30
CA LEU A 18 -11.07 4.23 -2.26
C LEU A 18 -10.67 3.66 -0.89
N ASP A 19 -11.06 4.31 0.20
CA ASP A 19 -10.68 3.88 1.55
C ASP A 19 -11.54 2.74 2.11
N GLY A 20 -12.83 2.74 1.81
CA GLY A 20 -13.78 1.77 2.35
C GLY A 20 -13.82 0.44 1.60
N VAL A 21 -13.55 0.45 0.29
CA VAL A 21 -13.68 -0.74 -0.56
C VAL A 21 -12.33 -1.16 -1.13
N ILE A 22 -11.60 -0.24 -1.76
CA ILE A 22 -10.40 -0.59 -2.53
C ILE A 22 -9.19 -0.81 -1.61
N ALA A 23 -8.98 0.05 -0.62
CA ALA A 23 -7.84 -0.05 0.31
C ALA A 23 -7.81 -1.40 1.08
N PRO A 24 -8.93 -1.94 1.59
CA PRO A 24 -8.96 -3.25 2.23
C PRO A 24 -8.64 -4.42 1.28
N LEU A 25 -9.13 -4.37 0.03
CA LEU A 25 -8.88 -5.41 -0.98
C LEU A 25 -7.40 -5.52 -1.36
N LEU A 26 -6.72 -4.38 -1.38
CA LEU A 26 -5.31 -4.26 -1.76
C LEU A 26 -4.38 -4.22 -0.54
N ALA A 27 -4.94 -4.34 0.66
CA ALA A 27 -4.17 -4.28 1.88
C ALA A 27 -3.22 -5.49 1.94
N PRO A 28 -1.96 -5.28 2.34
CA PRO A 28 -1.00 -6.35 2.57
C PRO A 28 -1.50 -7.35 3.63
N THR A 29 -1.62 -8.62 3.24
CA THR A 29 -1.88 -9.75 4.14
C THR A 29 -0.65 -10.64 4.29
N PHE A 30 0.18 -10.37 5.31
CA PHE A 30 1.30 -11.22 5.70
C PHE A 30 0.84 -12.22 6.75
N LYS A 31 1.19 -13.50 6.58
CA LYS A 31 0.83 -14.56 7.53
C LYS A 31 2.05 -14.93 8.36
N GLN A 32 1.98 -14.80 9.67
CA GLN A 32 3.11 -15.04 10.56
C GLN A 32 3.65 -16.49 10.48
N GLU A 33 2.75 -17.46 10.28
CA GLU A 33 3.08 -18.88 10.16
C GLU A 33 3.68 -19.25 8.79
N SER A 34 3.56 -18.39 7.79
CA SER A 34 4.09 -18.68 6.46
C SER A 34 5.59 -18.44 6.37
N SER A 35 6.25 -19.17 5.47
CA SER A 35 7.70 -19.04 5.30
C SER A 35 8.12 -17.61 4.92
N LEU A 36 9.36 -17.23 5.25
CA LEU A 36 9.96 -15.97 4.81
C LEU A 36 9.77 -15.76 3.31
N ARG A 37 10.07 -16.78 2.49
CA ARG A 37 9.94 -16.73 1.02
C ARG A 37 8.52 -16.41 0.57
N THR A 38 7.52 -17.02 1.20
CA THR A 38 6.10 -16.79 0.88
C THR A 38 5.67 -15.36 1.21
N ASN A 39 6.05 -14.84 2.38
CA ASN A 39 5.73 -13.47 2.77
C ASN A 39 6.51 -12.42 1.95
N SER A 40 7.76 -12.70 1.56
CA SER A 40 8.53 -11.84 0.65
C SER A 40 7.89 -11.79 -0.73
N LEU A 41 7.40 -12.91 -1.26
CA LEU A 41 6.69 -12.94 -2.53
C LEU A 41 5.39 -12.13 -2.45
N ARG A 42 4.61 -12.30 -1.36
CA ARG A 42 3.41 -11.50 -1.11
C ARG A 42 3.72 -10.01 -1.04
N LEU A 43 4.84 -9.64 -0.40
CA LEU A 43 5.29 -8.25 -0.36
C LEU A 43 5.60 -7.77 -1.78
N GLY A 44 6.38 -8.51 -2.56
CA GLY A 44 6.72 -8.16 -3.93
C GLY A 44 5.47 -7.93 -4.80
N ILE A 45 4.50 -8.85 -4.76
CA ILE A 45 3.23 -8.71 -5.48
C ILE A 45 2.47 -7.46 -5.02
N THR A 46 2.37 -7.24 -3.70
CA THR A 46 1.69 -6.08 -3.13
C THR A 46 2.35 -4.77 -3.57
N LEU A 47 3.69 -4.72 -3.59
CA LEU A 47 4.44 -3.56 -4.04
C LEU A 47 4.22 -3.29 -5.53
N ILE A 48 4.26 -4.33 -6.37
CA ILE A 48 4.02 -4.19 -7.81
C ILE A 48 2.61 -3.65 -8.06
N LEU A 49 1.58 -4.26 -7.48
CA LEU A 49 0.19 -3.86 -7.68
C LEU A 49 -0.04 -2.42 -7.22
N ASN A 50 0.43 -2.05 -6.03
CA ASN A 50 0.23 -0.70 -5.51
C ASN A 50 1.09 0.34 -6.24
N THR A 51 2.24 -0.05 -6.80
CA THR A 51 3.04 0.83 -7.67
C THR A 51 2.34 1.07 -8.99
N VAL A 52 1.68 0.06 -9.57
CA VAL A 52 0.86 0.22 -10.79
C VAL A 52 -0.30 1.19 -10.52
N ILE A 53 -0.94 1.10 -9.36
CA ILE A 53 -2.02 2.02 -8.97
C ILE A 53 -1.49 3.44 -8.77
N ALA A 54 -0.43 3.61 -7.97
CA ALA A 54 0.21 4.91 -7.78
C ALA A 54 0.68 5.49 -9.12
N GLY A 55 1.28 4.68 -9.99
CA GLY A 55 1.71 5.05 -11.33
C GLY A 55 0.55 5.48 -12.23
N GLY A 56 -0.60 4.79 -12.17
CA GLY A 56 -1.82 5.19 -12.87
C GLY A 56 -2.36 6.54 -12.39
N GLY A 57 -2.36 6.79 -11.08
CA GLY A 57 -2.69 8.10 -10.53
C GLY A 57 -1.71 9.20 -10.97
N GLY A 58 -0.41 8.89 -10.95
CA GLY A 58 0.64 9.80 -11.41
C GLY A 58 0.56 10.10 -12.91
N TRP A 59 0.20 9.11 -13.72
CA TRP A 59 -0.05 9.27 -15.15
C TRP A 59 -1.22 10.22 -15.40
N LEU A 60 -2.35 10.03 -14.71
CA LEU A 60 -3.51 10.93 -14.81
C LEU A 60 -3.14 12.38 -14.44
N LEU A 61 -2.32 12.56 -13.41
CA LEU A 61 -1.82 13.88 -13.02
C LEU A 61 -0.95 14.49 -14.12
N PHE A 62 -0.03 13.72 -14.68
CA PHE A 62 0.83 14.16 -15.78
C PHE A 62 0.02 14.55 -17.02
N GLU A 63 -0.93 13.70 -17.42
CA GLU A 63 -1.81 13.95 -18.56
C GLU A 63 -2.66 15.20 -18.33
N SER A 64 -3.25 15.36 -17.14
CA SER A 64 -4.04 16.54 -16.78
C SER A 64 -3.24 17.85 -16.77
N ALA A 65 -1.94 17.80 -16.45
CA ALA A 65 -1.06 18.96 -16.43
C ALA A 65 -0.52 19.35 -17.82
N THR A 66 -0.50 18.39 -18.75
CA THR A 66 0.03 18.56 -20.11
C THR A 66 -1.06 18.76 -21.17
N THR A 67 -2.32 18.48 -20.83
CA THR A 67 -3.49 18.73 -21.69
C THR A 67 -4.08 20.11 -21.45
N SER A 68 -4.62 20.72 -22.51
CA SER A 68 -5.35 22.00 -22.45
C SER A 68 -6.76 21.79 -23.02
N PRO A 69 -7.83 22.12 -22.27
CA PRO A 69 -7.82 22.71 -20.92
C PRO A 69 -7.48 21.69 -19.82
N VAL A 70 -6.90 22.19 -18.72
CA VAL A 70 -6.62 21.41 -17.50
C VAL A 70 -7.94 20.96 -16.86
N SER A 71 -8.07 19.67 -16.59
CA SER A 71 -9.26 19.11 -15.92
C SER A 71 -9.05 18.99 -14.42
N GLY A 72 -9.73 19.84 -13.63
CA GLY A 72 -9.71 19.77 -12.17
C GLY A 72 -10.20 18.43 -11.61
N ALA A 73 -11.22 17.84 -12.24
CA ALA A 73 -11.69 16.50 -11.90
C ALA A 73 -10.61 15.42 -12.11
N ALA A 74 -9.85 15.47 -13.21
CA ALA A 74 -8.76 14.53 -13.45
C ALA A 74 -7.62 14.68 -12.42
N ILE A 75 -7.37 15.90 -11.95
CA ILE A 75 -6.39 16.17 -10.88
C ILE A 75 -6.85 15.55 -9.57
N ILE A 76 -8.11 15.76 -9.17
CA ILE A 76 -8.67 15.19 -7.93
C ILE A 76 -8.63 13.66 -7.97
N VAL A 77 -9.06 13.05 -9.08
CA VAL A 77 -9.00 11.59 -9.28
C VAL A 77 -7.56 11.10 -9.24
N GLY A 78 -6.67 11.75 -9.98
CA GLY A 78 -5.26 11.40 -10.05
C GLY A 78 -4.56 11.46 -8.68
N LEU A 79 -4.78 12.53 -7.92
CA LEU A 79 -4.24 12.68 -6.56
C LEU A 79 -4.79 11.61 -5.61
N SER A 80 -6.08 11.29 -5.70
CA SER A 80 -6.73 10.30 -4.84
C SER A 80 -6.16 8.90 -5.09
N ILE A 81 -6.05 8.50 -6.37
CA ILE A 81 -5.48 7.20 -6.77
C ILE A 81 -3.99 7.12 -6.42
N PHE A 82 -3.23 8.19 -6.71
CA PHE A 82 -1.81 8.26 -6.39
C PHE A 82 -1.56 8.10 -4.89
N SER A 83 -2.30 8.86 -4.08
CA SER A 83 -2.20 8.82 -2.62
C SER A 83 -2.57 7.46 -2.07
N LEU A 84 -3.64 6.84 -2.56
CA LEU A 84 -4.05 5.49 -2.16
C LEU A 84 -2.94 4.46 -2.42
N GLY A 85 -2.42 4.42 -3.65
CA GLY A 85 -1.35 3.49 -4.01
C GLY A 85 -0.11 3.68 -3.14
N PHE A 86 0.28 4.93 -2.91
CA PHE A 86 1.43 5.25 -2.06
C PHE A 86 1.23 4.84 -0.59
N VAL A 87 0.07 5.14 0.00
CA VAL A 87 -0.26 4.75 1.37
C VAL A 87 -0.22 3.23 1.54
N LEU A 88 -0.74 2.48 0.57
CA LEU A 88 -0.73 1.01 0.61
C LEU A 88 0.69 0.43 0.49
N ILE A 89 1.58 1.04 -0.32
CA ILE A 89 3.01 0.70 -0.38
C ILE A 89 3.66 0.87 0.98
N VAL A 90 3.52 2.06 1.58
CA VAL A 90 4.12 2.38 2.89
C VAL A 90 3.61 1.42 3.96
N ARG A 91 2.30 1.16 3.99
CA ARG A 91 1.68 0.21 4.93
C ARG A 91 2.20 -1.22 4.76
N ALA A 92 2.44 -1.66 3.52
CA ALA A 92 3.03 -2.97 3.23
C ALA A 92 4.45 -3.10 3.74
N ILE A 93 5.28 -2.07 3.54
CA ILE A 93 6.67 -2.05 4.03
C ILE A 93 6.69 -2.09 5.56
N ILE A 94 5.87 -1.27 6.24
CA ILE A 94 5.81 -1.23 7.71
C ILE A 94 5.40 -2.60 8.28
N LYS A 95 4.32 -3.20 7.76
CA LYS A 95 3.83 -4.51 8.23
C LYS A 95 4.84 -5.61 7.97
N TYR A 96 5.50 -5.61 6.81
CA TYR A 96 6.55 -6.59 6.54
C TYR A 96 7.77 -6.39 7.46
N GLY A 97 8.15 -5.15 7.74
CA GLY A 97 9.21 -4.84 8.70
C GLY A 97 8.87 -5.29 10.13
N ALA A 98 7.61 -5.22 10.54
CA ALA A 98 7.14 -5.79 11.81
C ALA A 98 7.30 -7.32 11.82
N TYR A 99 6.86 -8.00 10.76
CA TYR A 99 7.02 -9.45 10.59
C TYR A 99 8.50 -9.89 10.67
N ILE A 100 9.42 -9.18 10.02
CA ILE A 100 10.85 -9.50 10.07
C ILE A 100 11.43 -9.33 11.48
N ARG A 101 11.01 -8.29 12.20
CA ARG A 101 11.44 -8.07 13.60
C ARG A 101 10.99 -9.22 14.50
N GLU A 102 9.75 -9.66 14.33
CA GLU A 102 9.19 -10.75 15.12
C GLU A 102 9.85 -12.11 14.81
N LEU A 103 10.11 -12.40 13.53
CA LEU A 103 10.91 -13.57 13.12
C LEU A 103 12.31 -13.58 13.73
N ARG A 104 12.93 -12.40 13.89
CA ARG A 104 14.25 -12.28 14.50
C ARG A 104 14.17 -12.62 15.99
N HIS A 105 13.18 -12.08 16.70
CA HIS A 105 12.92 -12.36 18.11
C HIS A 105 12.69 -13.86 18.38
N ILE A 106 11.92 -14.53 17.53
CA ILE A 106 11.67 -15.97 17.67
C ILE A 106 12.95 -16.77 17.46
N ARG A 107 13.77 -16.40 16.46
CA ARG A 107 15.05 -17.06 16.21
C ARG A 107 16.05 -16.88 17.35
N THR A 108 16.14 -15.69 17.93
CA THR A 108 17.01 -15.45 19.09
C THR A 108 16.53 -16.25 20.30
N ALA A 109 15.22 -16.25 20.58
CA ALA A 109 14.64 -17.02 21.68
C ALA A 109 14.89 -18.53 21.54
N LYS A 110 14.74 -19.10 20.33
CA LYS A 110 15.05 -20.51 20.07
C LYS A 110 16.54 -20.81 20.28
N ARG A 111 17.43 -19.95 19.77
CA ARG A 111 18.88 -20.12 19.94
C ARG A 111 19.29 -20.07 21.40
N ASP A 112 18.71 -19.17 22.19
CA ASP A 112 19.00 -19.07 23.62
C ASP A 112 18.44 -20.26 24.41
N ALA A 113 17.31 -20.84 23.97
CA ALA A 113 16.75 -22.06 24.55
C ALA A 113 17.54 -23.33 24.20
N GLU A 114 18.23 -23.37 23.06
CA GLU A 114 19.06 -24.52 22.62
C GLU A 114 20.48 -24.53 23.20
N LYS A 115 21.03 -23.36 23.60
CA LYS A 115 22.35 -23.24 24.25
C LYS A 115 22.61 -24.24 25.39
N PRO A 116 21.71 -24.42 26.39
CA PRO A 116 21.99 -25.34 27.50
C PRO A 116 22.08 -26.82 27.10
N TYR A 117 21.61 -27.20 25.90
CA TYR A 117 21.69 -28.57 25.39
C TYR A 117 22.90 -28.82 24.49
N GLN A 118 23.60 -27.78 24.04
CA GLN A 118 24.84 -27.91 23.25
C GLN A 118 26.12 -27.87 24.09
N GLU A 119 26.01 -27.53 25.37
CA GLU A 119 27.12 -27.47 26.34
C GLU A 119 27.22 -28.73 27.23
N LEU A 120 26.39 -29.75 26.97
CA LEU A 120 26.40 -31.08 27.59
C LEU A 120 27.01 -32.12 26.63
#